data_AF-K2RWQ9-F1
#
_entry.id   AF-K2RWQ9-F1
#
_cell.length_a   1.000
_cell.length_b   1.000
_cell.length_c   1.000
_cell.angle_alpha   90.00
_cell.angle_beta   90.00
_cell.angle_gamma   90.00
#
_symmetry.space_group_name_H-M   'P 1'
#
loop_
_entity.id
_entity.type
_entity.pdbx_description
1 polymer ?
#
loop_
_entity_poly.entity_id
_entity_poly.type
_entity_poly.pdbx_seq_one_letter_code
_entity_poly.pdbx_strand_id
1 'polypeptide(L)' 'MSSQAYRFVDAGVTAIILKEFDQRDFGGSSSALAEWLNKRWRKTGYQIDADVVHQVLIFNGREASADMGDMMDGAFLR' A
#
# COMPACT_ATOMS: atom_id res chain seq x y z
N MET A 1 8.25 -2.48 -20.05
CA MET A 1 9.46 -1.90 -19.40
C MET A 1 9.01 -0.98 -18.28
N SER A 2 9.15 -1.39 -17.01
CA SER A 2 9.59 -0.54 -15.88
C SER A 2 9.32 -1.28 -14.55
N SER A 3 10.12 -2.31 -14.26
CA SER A 3 10.04 -3.08 -13.00
C SER A 3 11.15 -2.67 -12.02
N GLN A 4 11.72 -1.48 -12.19
CA GLN A 4 12.98 -1.06 -11.57
C GLN A 4 12.80 -0.17 -10.31
N ALA A 5 11.57 0.17 -9.94
CA ALA A 5 11.30 0.98 -8.73
C ALA A 5 11.42 0.16 -7.42
N TYR A 6 11.32 -1.16 -7.49
CA TYR A 6 11.33 -2.05 -6.31
C TYR A 6 12.69 -2.34 -5.70
N ARG A 7 13.77 -2.06 -6.43
CA ARG A 7 15.12 -2.38 -5.94
C ARG A 7 15.57 -1.48 -4.79
N PHE A 8 14.75 -0.49 -4.41
CA PHE A 8 15.08 0.54 -3.42
C PHE A 8 14.24 0.46 -2.15
N VAL A 9 13.20 -0.37 -2.09
CA VAL A 9 12.46 -0.58 -0.85
C VAL A 9 13.22 -1.63 -0.05
N ASP A 10 13.84 -1.21 1.05
CA ASP A 10 14.57 -2.09 1.94
C ASP A 10 13.68 -3.28 2.34
N ALA A 11 14.24 -4.49 2.39
CA ALA A 11 13.47 -5.69 2.74
C ALA A 11 12.77 -5.55 4.10
N GLY A 12 13.34 -4.78 5.03
CA GLY A 12 12.72 -4.42 6.30
C GLY A 12 11.48 -3.55 6.14
N VAL A 13 11.48 -2.61 5.19
CA VAL A 13 10.33 -1.76 4.89
C VAL A 13 9.18 -2.60 4.32
N THR A 14 9.47 -3.51 3.38
CA THR A 14 8.47 -4.44 2.83
C THR A 14 7.85 -5.32 3.93
N ALA A 15 8.66 -5.85 4.85
CA ALA A 15 8.16 -6.66 5.96
C ALA A 15 7.24 -5.84 6.89
N ILE A 16 7.55 -4.56 7.14
CA ILE A 16 6.72 -3.67 7.93
C ILE A 16 5.39 -3.40 7.22
N ILE A 17 5.40 -3.12 5.91
CA ILE A 17 4.19 -2.87 5.11
C ILE A 17 3.24 -4.07 5.23
N LEU A 18 3.74 -5.28 4.99
CA LEU A 18 2.93 -6.51 5.04
C LEU A 18 2.41 -6.79 6.45
N LYS A 19 3.26 -6.62 7.48
CA LYS A 19 2.87 -6.84 8.87
C LYS A 19 1.80 -5.87 9.32
N GLU A 20 1.95 -4.57 9.02
CA GLU A 20 1.00 -3.57 9.46
C GLU A 20 -0.32 -3.67 8.68
N PHE A 21 -0.29 -4.03 7.40
CA PHE A 21 -1.49 -4.32 6.62
C PHE A 21 -2.25 -5.56 7.11
N ASP A 22 -1.54 -6.55 7.67
CA ASP A 22 -2.18 -7.73 8.28
C ASP A 22 -2.72 -7.43 9.69
N GLN A 23 -1.99 -6.63 10.48
CA GLN A 23 -2.37 -6.28 11.84
C GLN A 23 -3.48 -5.23 11.93
N ARG A 24 -3.63 -4.39 10.90
CA ARG A 24 -4.62 -3.33 10.86
C ARG A 24 -5.48 -3.50 9.63
N ASP A 25 -6.79 -3.48 9.84
CA ASP A 25 -7.73 -3.39 8.73
C ASP A 25 -7.71 -1.96 8.16
N PHE A 26 -7.10 -1.81 6.98
CA PHE A 26 -7.14 -0.58 6.19
C PHE A 26 -8.27 -0.62 5.14
N GLY A 27 -9.19 -1.60 5.22
CA GLY A 27 -10.23 -1.81 4.21
C GLY A 27 -9.71 -2.14 2.81
N GLY A 28 -8.48 -2.66 2.71
CA GLY A 28 -7.81 -2.92 1.42
C GLY A 28 -7.17 -1.69 0.78
N SER A 29 -7.25 -0.50 1.36
CA SER A 29 -6.74 0.72 0.72
C SER A 29 -5.22 0.90 0.89
N SER A 30 -4.49 0.87 -0.21
CA SER A 30 -3.03 1.12 -0.24
C SER A 30 -2.65 2.57 0.09
N SER A 31 -3.50 3.53 -0.28
CA SER A 31 -3.35 4.96 0.03
C SER A 31 -3.41 5.23 1.53
N ALA A 32 -4.37 4.63 2.24
CA ALA A 32 -4.51 4.73 3.69
C ALA A 32 -3.29 4.16 4.43
N LEU A 33 -2.76 3.02 3.96
CA LEU A 33 -1.53 2.44 4.49
C LEU A 33 -0.32 3.35 4.26
N ALA A 34 -0.18 3.92 3.06
CA ALA A 34 0.91 4.84 2.73
C ALA A 34 0.89 6.12 3.57
N GLU A 35 -0.28 6.75 3.75
CA GLU A 35 -0.42 7.91 4.64
C GLU A 35 -0.05 7.58 6.09
N TRP A 36 -0.46 6.42 6.57
CA TRP A 36 -0.13 5.97 7.91
C TRP A 36 1.37 5.72 8.09
N LEU A 37 2.01 5.06 7.12
CA LEU A 37 3.45 4.84 7.10
C LEU A 37 4.21 6.16 7.05
N ASN A 38 3.78 7.11 6.21
CA ASN A 38 4.34 8.45 6.13
C ASN A 38 4.20 9.23 7.44
N LYS A 39 3.08 9.11 8.15
CA LYS A 39 2.91 9.70 9.50
C LYS A 39 3.87 9.09 10.51
N ARG A 40 4.09 7.76 10.45
CA ARG A 40 5.01 7.04 11.34
C ARG A 40 6.47 7.39 11.04
N TRP A 41 6.85 7.44 9.77
CA TRP A 41 8.19 7.75 9.29
C TRP A 41 8.48 9.24 9.13
N ARG A 42 7.51 10.11 9.46
CA ARG A 42 7.73 11.55 9.53
C ARG A 42 8.92 11.93 10.40
N LYS A 43 9.21 11.16 11.45
CA LYS A 43 10.38 11.36 12.34
C LYS A 43 11.70 10.86 11.75
N THR A 44 11.65 9.90 10.83
CA THR A 44 12.84 9.32 10.19
C THR A 44 13.18 10.01 8.86
N GLY A 45 12.30 10.89 8.36
CA GLY A 45 12.45 11.57 7.08
C GLY A 45 12.19 10.68 5.87
N TYR A 46 11.68 9.47 6.10
CA TYR A 46 11.38 8.52 5.04
C TYR A 46 9.94 8.69 4.59
N GLN A 47 9.74 8.84 3.28
CA GLN A 47 8.42 8.90 2.65
C GLN A 47 8.26 7.78 1.63
N ILE A 48 7.07 7.19 1.60
CA ILE A 48 6.69 6.16 0.65
C ILE A 48 5.44 6.59 -0.10
N ASP A 49 5.40 6.25 -1.38
CA ASP A 49 4.27 6.54 -2.24
C ASP A 49 3.21 5.43 -2.15
N ALA A 50 1.95 5.80 -2.37
CA ALA A 50 0.85 4.84 -2.35
C ALA A 50 0.98 3.81 -3.48
N ASP A 51 1.55 4.21 -4.62
CA ASP A 51 1.86 3.28 -5.72
C ASP A 51 2.84 2.20 -5.27
N VAL A 52 3.93 2.58 -4.59
CA VAL A 52 4.93 1.63 -4.08
C VAL A 52 4.27 0.63 -3.12
N VAL A 53 3.44 1.12 -2.21
CA VAL A 53 2.70 0.27 -1.26
C VAL A 53 1.73 -0.67 -1.99
N HIS A 54 0.97 -0.16 -2.95
CA HIS A 54 0.05 -0.95 -3.76
C HIS A 54 0.77 -2.06 -4.51
N GLN A 55 1.86 -1.72 -5.21
CA GLN A 55 2.62 -2.73 -5.91
C GLN A 55 3.11 -3.78 -4.91
N VAL A 56 3.72 -3.40 -3.77
CA VAL A 56 4.24 -4.35 -2.76
C VAL A 56 3.17 -5.34 -2.32
N LEU A 57 1.94 -4.86 -2.12
CA LEU A 57 0.80 -5.70 -1.73
C LEU A 57 0.44 -6.69 -2.85
N ILE A 58 0.27 -6.21 -4.08
CA ILE A 58 -0.05 -7.05 -5.26
C ILE A 58 1.03 -8.10 -5.50
N PHE A 59 2.31 -7.73 -5.39
CA PHE A 59 3.43 -8.65 -5.62
C PHE A 59 3.52 -9.75 -4.56
N ASN A 60 3.03 -9.48 -3.35
CA ASN A 60 2.93 -10.47 -2.27
C ASN A 60 1.58 -11.22 -2.27
N GLY A 61 0.75 -11.03 -3.30
CA GLY A 61 -0.54 -11.70 -3.44
C GLY A 61 -1.64 -11.17 -2.52
N ARG A 62 -1.52 -9.93 -2.03
CA ARG A 62 -2.58 -9.26 -1.27
C ARG A 62 -3.43 -8.39 -2.20
N GLU A 63 -4.74 -8.60 -2.16
CA GLU A 63 -5.72 -7.77 -2.84
C GLU A 63 -5.82 -6.43 -2.10
N ALA A 64 -4.98 -5.48 -2.51
CA ALA A 64 -5.10 -4.10 -2.09
C ALA A 64 -5.77 -3.31 -3.21
N SER A 65 -6.90 -2.70 -2.90
CA SER A 65 -7.50 -1.69 -3.75
C SER A 65 -6.57 -0.48 -3.73
N ALA A 66 -5.86 -0.24 -4.83
CA ALA A 66 -5.48 1.13 -5.14
C ALA A 66 -6.80 1.88 -5.30
N ASP A 67 -7.24 2.57 -4.25
CA ASP A 67 -8.27 3.58 -4.36
C ASP A 67 -7.71 4.74 -5.20
N MET A 68 -7.55 4.47 -6.49
CA MET A 68 -7.62 5.45 -7.54
C MET A 68 -9.12 5.67 -7.67
N GLY A 69 -9.67 6.52 -6.81
CA GLY A 69 -11.11 6.70 -6.66
C GLY A 69 -11.78 6.87 -8.02
N ASP A 70 -12.44 5.81 -8.50
CA ASP A 70 -13.39 5.87 -9.60
C ASP A 70 -14.21 4.58 -9.68
N MET A 71 -15.49 4.71 -9.33
CA MET A 71 -16.61 4.09 -10.05
C MET A 71 -16.64 2.56 -10.24
N MET A 72 -16.70 1.73 -9.17
CA MET A 72 -17.29 0.39 -9.32
C MET A 72 -17.73 -0.28 -8.00
N ASP A 73 -18.62 0.37 -7.25
CA ASP A 73 -19.61 -0.38 -6.42
C ASP A 73 -20.95 0.35 -6.42
N GLY A 74 -21.39 0.70 -7.62
CA GLY A 74 -22.78 1.00 -7.89
C GLY A 74 -23.49 -0.32 -8.21
N ALA A 75 -24.19 -0.88 -7.21
CA ALA A 75 -25.33 -1.77 -7.40
C ALA A 75 -25.07 -3.15 -8.05
N PHE A 76 -24.58 -4.11 -7.28
CA PHE A 76 -25.04 -5.50 -7.37
C PHE A 76 -25.74 -5.93 -6.08
N LEU A 77 -26.72 -5.14 -5.64
CA LEU A 77 -27.72 -5.56 -4.66
C LEU A 77 -29.09 -5.05 -5.12
N ARG A 78 -29.68 -5.77 -6.09
CA ARG A 78 -31.11 -6.06 -6.18
C ARG A 78 -31.41 -7.00 -7.34
#